data_AF-A0A7X9SW30-F1
#
_entry.id   AF-A0A7X9SW30-F1
#
_cell.length_a   1.000
_cell.length_b   1.000
_cell.length_c   1.000
_cell.angle_alpha   90.00
_cell.angle_beta   90.00
_cell.angle_gamma   90.00
#
_symmetry.space_group_name_H-M   'P 1'
#
loop_
_entity.id
_entity.type
_entity.pdbx_description
1 polymer ?
#
loop_
_entity_poly.entity_id
_entity_poly.type
_entity_poly.pdbx_seq_one_letter_code
_entity_poly.pdbx_strand_id
1 'polypeptide(L)'
;MKKFTRAAAAATIAAGMAIGVASPASAQINPVLPDFGSLMPGMGESAADKEKLGSTTGAIWSATMFKQVTRGVTVTPGGLVTTRIEIIGNNDNGGKVREIAVIMPQGFELVSVTRMKENALGEALHVVPAEDRTVVPVGNGMQEVRLSWTEGGFLGLFQDNPTVSKSKSIVVDFTYRAPKELGQYQHGGFVRIGSLIRPEFRKETGGTPITVENSLPAAFGSLGSS
;
A
#
# COMPACT_ATOMS: atom_id res chain seq x y z
N MET A 1 24.32 35.86 -28.64
CA MET A 1 23.52 35.16 -27.61
C MET A 1 22.73 34.04 -28.28
N LYS A 2 22.94 32.81 -27.83
CA LYS A 2 22.38 31.58 -28.42
C LYS A 2 20.91 31.42 -28.01
N LYS A 3 20.01 31.16 -28.96
CA LYS A 3 18.69 30.56 -28.71
C LYS A 3 18.52 29.40 -29.68
N PHE A 4 18.86 28.20 -29.22
CA PHE A 4 18.50 26.96 -29.92
C PHE A 4 17.20 26.46 -29.31
N THR A 5 16.09 26.70 -30.00
CA THR A 5 14.80 26.07 -29.73
C THR A 5 14.84 24.69 -30.37
N ARG A 6 15.02 23.63 -29.57
CA ARG A 6 14.84 22.25 -30.04
C ARG A 6 13.35 21.92 -29.99
N ALA A 7 12.73 21.87 -31.16
CA ALA A 7 11.55 21.07 -31.42
C ALA A 7 12.01 19.64 -31.77
N ALA A 8 11.46 18.64 -31.11
CA ALA A 8 11.48 17.23 -31.52
C ALA A 8 10.20 16.61 -30.92
N ALA A 9 9.18 16.42 -31.74
CA ALA A 9 8.91 15.23 -32.56
C ALA A 9 8.20 14.14 -31.75
N ALA A 10 7.01 13.80 -32.25
CA ALA A 10 6.04 12.89 -31.68
C ALA A 10 6.53 11.43 -31.60
N ALA A 11 5.94 10.67 -30.67
CA ALA A 11 5.84 9.22 -30.80
C ALA A 11 4.38 8.82 -30.53
N THR A 12 3.65 8.65 -31.63
CA THR A 12 2.40 7.88 -31.71
C THR A 12 2.68 6.43 -31.34
N ILE A 13 1.91 5.87 -30.40
CA ILE A 13 1.76 4.43 -30.28
C ILE A 13 0.29 4.12 -30.52
N ALA A 14 0.04 3.57 -31.71
CA ALA A 14 -1.20 2.90 -32.06
C ALA A 14 -1.00 1.39 -31.83
N ALA A 15 -1.88 0.81 -31.02
CA ALA A 15 -2.26 -0.60 -31.02
C ALA A 15 -3.63 -0.62 -30.30
N GLY A 16 -4.75 -1.10 -30.83
CA GLY A 16 -5.00 -1.98 -31.97
C GLY A 16 -5.82 -3.19 -31.51
N MET A 17 -7.17 -3.03 -31.47
CA MET A 17 -8.23 -4.07 -31.59
C MET A 17 -8.31 -5.14 -30.46
N ALA A 18 -9.43 -5.75 -30.04
CA ALA A 18 -10.80 -5.89 -30.56
C ALA A 18 -11.78 -6.33 -29.43
N ILE A 19 -13.03 -5.85 -29.54
CA ILE A 19 -14.34 -6.54 -29.40
C ILE A 19 -14.63 -7.42 -28.17
N GLY A 20 -15.70 -7.04 -27.45
CA GLY A 20 -16.49 -7.92 -26.60
C GLY A 20 -17.65 -7.18 -25.94
N VAL A 21 -18.75 -6.98 -26.67
CA VAL A 21 -20.01 -6.41 -26.15
C VAL A 21 -20.65 -7.34 -25.13
N ALA A 22 -20.82 -6.86 -23.89
CA ALA A 22 -21.95 -7.20 -23.03
C ALA A 22 -22.10 -6.17 -21.90
N SER A 23 -23.23 -5.47 -21.90
CA SER A 23 -23.83 -4.77 -20.76
C SER A 23 -25.31 -5.18 -20.76
N PRO A 24 -26.08 -5.06 -19.66
CA PRO A 24 -25.78 -4.32 -18.43
C PRO A 24 -26.06 -5.10 -17.12
N ALA A 25 -25.37 -4.75 -16.04
CA ALA A 25 -25.95 -4.85 -14.71
C ALA A 25 -25.73 -3.50 -14.02
N SER A 26 -26.83 -2.76 -13.91
CA SER A 26 -26.91 -1.48 -13.21
C SER A 26 -26.47 -1.66 -11.77
N ALA A 27 -25.28 -1.19 -11.42
CA ALA A 27 -24.83 -1.06 -10.05
C ALA A 27 -24.30 0.36 -9.86
N GLN A 28 -25.13 1.16 -9.20
CA GLN A 28 -24.80 2.26 -8.31
C GLN A 28 -23.40 2.88 -8.49
N ILE A 29 -23.38 4.11 -9.01
CA ILE A 29 -22.18 4.95 -9.10
C ILE A 29 -21.69 5.22 -7.67
N ASN A 30 -20.82 4.36 -7.14
CA ASN A 30 -19.85 4.78 -6.15
C ASN A 30 -18.89 5.75 -6.86
N PRO A 31 -18.53 6.89 -6.24
CA PRO A 31 -17.43 7.71 -6.77
C PRO A 31 -16.18 6.83 -6.78
N VAL A 32 -15.83 6.32 -7.95
CA VAL A 32 -14.58 5.62 -8.21
C VAL A 32 -13.48 6.66 -7.99
N LEU A 33 -12.90 6.65 -6.79
CA LEU A 33 -11.60 7.24 -6.57
C LEU A 33 -10.66 6.65 -7.63
N PRO A 34 -9.82 7.46 -8.29
CA PRO A 34 -8.88 6.93 -9.28
C PRO A 34 -8.07 5.82 -8.63
N ASP A 35 -8.03 4.65 -9.27
CA ASP A 35 -7.16 3.56 -8.85
C ASP A 35 -5.71 3.92 -9.17
N PHE A 36 -5.12 4.72 -8.28
CA PHE A 36 -3.72 5.11 -8.30
C PHE A 36 -2.79 3.92 -8.00
N GLY A 37 -3.32 2.74 -7.65
CA GLY A 37 -2.53 1.52 -7.51
C GLY A 37 -1.84 1.09 -8.81
N SER A 38 -2.38 1.52 -9.96
CA SER A 38 -1.83 1.27 -11.30
C SER A 38 -0.73 2.26 -11.73
N LEU A 39 -0.50 3.36 -11.00
CA LEU A 39 0.43 4.41 -11.42
C LEU A 39 1.83 4.33 -10.82
N MET A 40 2.14 3.35 -9.96
CA MET A 40 3.49 3.15 -9.45
C MET A 40 4.18 1.98 -10.18
N PRO A 41 5.16 2.25 -11.06
CA PRO A 41 5.88 1.20 -11.78
C PRO A 41 6.52 0.20 -10.81
N GLY A 42 6.24 -1.10 -11.00
CA GLY A 42 6.87 -2.19 -10.25
C GLY A 42 6.12 -2.68 -9.01
N MET A 43 4.97 -2.11 -8.67
CA MET A 43 4.10 -2.61 -7.62
C MET A 43 3.02 -3.55 -8.20
N GLY A 44 2.79 -4.71 -7.57
CA GLY A 44 1.87 -5.73 -8.09
C GLY A 44 0.40 -5.28 -8.10
N GLU A 45 -0.39 -5.87 -9.00
CA GLU A 45 -1.86 -5.72 -9.07
C GLU A 45 -2.53 -6.22 -7.79
N SER A 46 -3.67 -5.62 -7.43
CA SER A 46 -4.32 -5.87 -6.15
C SER A 46 -5.38 -6.97 -6.20
N ALA A 47 -5.41 -7.82 -5.18
CA ALA A 47 -6.37 -8.93 -5.03
C ALA A 47 -7.68 -8.58 -4.30
N ALA A 48 -7.77 -7.42 -3.66
CA ALA A 48 -8.95 -6.97 -2.90
C ALA A 48 -9.23 -5.48 -3.07
N ASP A 49 -10.38 -5.04 -2.60
CA ASP A 49 -10.76 -3.63 -2.59
C ASP A 49 -9.84 -2.79 -1.68
N LYS A 50 -9.55 -1.57 -2.14
CA LYS A 50 -8.83 -0.56 -1.37
C LYS A 50 -9.79 0.09 -0.37
N GLU A 51 -9.58 -0.14 0.91
CA GLU A 51 -10.41 0.42 1.98
C GLU A 51 -9.77 1.67 2.59
N LYS A 52 -10.58 2.71 2.82
CA LYS A 52 -10.18 3.88 3.60
C LYS A 52 -10.17 3.54 5.08
N LEU A 53 -8.99 3.53 5.70
CA LEU A 53 -8.88 3.33 7.15
C LEU A 53 -9.29 4.58 7.94
N GLY A 54 -8.92 5.75 7.45
CA GLY A 54 -9.25 7.03 8.09
C GLY A 54 -8.41 8.19 7.58
N SER A 55 -8.60 9.36 8.18
CA SER A 55 -7.85 10.57 7.86
C SER A 55 -7.14 11.14 9.08
N THR A 56 -5.99 11.75 8.87
CA THR A 56 -5.23 12.48 9.89
C THR A 56 -4.93 13.89 9.38
N THR A 57 -4.99 14.88 10.27
CA THR A 57 -4.85 16.29 9.92
C THR A 57 -3.86 16.99 10.86
N GLY A 58 -3.10 17.92 10.30
CA GLY A 58 -2.28 18.88 11.02
C GLY A 58 -2.71 20.31 10.71
N ALA A 59 -2.00 21.29 11.27
CA ALA A 59 -2.34 22.71 11.11
C ALA A 59 -2.37 23.17 9.65
N ILE A 60 -1.50 22.62 8.81
CA ILE A 60 -1.34 23.03 7.40
C ILE A 60 -1.51 21.88 6.41
N TRP A 61 -1.66 20.64 6.87
CA TRP A 61 -1.68 19.45 6.01
C TRP A 61 -2.82 18.50 6.39
N SER A 62 -3.26 17.68 5.46
CA SER A 62 -4.25 16.62 5.69
C SER A 62 -3.90 15.41 4.84
N ALA A 63 -4.09 14.20 5.37
CA ALA A 63 -3.82 12.96 4.66
C ALA A 63 -4.86 11.89 4.99
N THR A 64 -5.03 10.94 4.08
CA THR A 64 -5.91 9.78 4.24
C THR A 64 -5.10 8.51 4.06
N MET A 65 -5.29 7.57 4.97
CA MET A 65 -4.67 6.25 4.93
C MET A 65 -5.65 5.24 4.34
N PHE A 66 -5.16 4.50 3.35
CA PHE A 66 -5.84 3.38 2.74
C PHE A 66 -5.10 2.09 3.05
N LYS A 67 -5.85 1.00 3.09
CA LYS A 67 -5.31 -0.35 3.20
C LYS A 67 -5.94 -1.27 2.18
N GLN A 68 -5.13 -2.18 1.65
CA GLN A 68 -5.56 -3.14 0.65
C GLN A 68 -4.78 -4.43 0.80
N VAL A 69 -5.42 -5.58 0.58
CA VAL A 69 -4.70 -6.84 0.37
C VAL A 69 -4.36 -6.91 -1.12
N THR A 70 -3.08 -6.81 -1.45
CA THR A 70 -2.65 -6.84 -2.85
C THR A 70 -2.47 -8.27 -3.34
N ARG A 71 -2.16 -9.22 -2.44
CA ARG A 71 -2.03 -10.63 -2.78
C ARG A 71 -2.44 -11.50 -1.61
N GLY A 72 -3.15 -12.60 -1.89
CA GLY A 72 -3.43 -13.64 -0.90
C GLY A 72 -4.53 -13.27 0.09
N VAL A 73 -5.68 -12.80 -0.40
CA VAL A 73 -6.88 -12.60 0.44
C VAL A 73 -7.28 -13.90 1.13
N THR A 74 -7.22 -15.00 0.39
CA THR A 74 -7.38 -16.36 0.90
C THR A 74 -6.10 -17.13 0.63
N VAL A 75 -5.55 -17.78 1.65
CA VAL A 75 -4.30 -18.54 1.58
C VAL A 75 -4.40 -19.83 2.38
N THR A 76 -3.59 -20.81 2.01
CA THR A 76 -3.33 -21.98 2.86
C THR A 76 -2.33 -21.63 3.97
N PRO A 77 -2.28 -22.41 5.05
CA PRO A 77 -1.19 -22.34 6.01
C PRO A 77 0.19 -22.25 5.37
N GLY A 78 1.03 -21.32 5.83
CA GLY A 78 2.35 -21.05 5.26
C GLY A 78 2.34 -20.28 3.93
N GLY A 79 1.17 -19.97 3.37
CA GLY A 79 1.01 -19.11 2.19
C GLY A 79 1.45 -17.67 2.43
N LEU A 80 1.78 -16.96 1.36
CA LEU A 80 2.20 -15.55 1.43
C LEU A 80 1.03 -14.62 1.19
N VAL A 81 0.94 -13.59 2.03
CA VAL A 81 -0.01 -12.50 1.92
C VAL A 81 0.75 -11.20 1.83
N THR A 82 0.33 -10.32 0.93
CA THR A 82 0.87 -8.96 0.82
C THR A 82 -0.24 -7.97 1.06
N THR A 83 -0.01 -7.05 2.01
CA THR A 83 -0.90 -5.91 2.26
C THR A 83 -0.19 -4.60 2.00
N ARG A 84 -0.94 -3.66 1.46
CA ARG A 84 -0.49 -2.31 1.11
C ARG A 84 -1.05 -1.31 2.10
N ILE A 85 -0.19 -0.43 2.59
CA ILE A 85 -0.59 0.83 3.20
C ILE A 85 -0.25 1.95 2.21
N GLU A 86 -1.25 2.74 1.88
CA GLU A 86 -1.09 3.92 1.03
C GLU A 86 -1.56 5.16 1.76
N ILE A 87 -0.73 6.19 1.76
CA ILE A 87 -1.04 7.51 2.33
C ILE A 87 -1.16 8.50 1.18
N ILE A 88 -2.33 9.13 1.06
CA ILE A 88 -2.61 10.16 0.06
C ILE A 88 -2.81 11.50 0.77
N GLY A 89 -2.20 12.56 0.25
CA GLY A 89 -2.36 13.90 0.78
C GLY A 89 -3.65 14.51 0.26
N ASN A 90 -4.44 15.10 1.16
CA ASN A 90 -5.69 15.76 0.80
C ASN A 90 -5.48 17.23 0.40
N ASN A 91 -4.28 17.77 0.60
CA ASN A 91 -3.90 19.14 0.23
C ASN A 91 -2.48 19.24 -0.32
N ASP A 92 -2.17 20.40 -0.90
CA ASP A 92 -0.92 20.65 -1.64
C ASP A 92 0.23 21.07 -0.72
N ASN A 93 -0.07 21.50 0.50
CA ASN A 93 0.91 22.01 1.47
C ASN A 93 1.91 20.94 1.96
N GLY A 94 1.59 19.66 1.80
CA GLY A 94 2.48 18.55 2.09
C GLY A 94 2.62 18.22 3.58
N GLY A 95 2.47 16.94 3.94
CA GLY A 95 2.79 16.41 5.27
C GLY A 95 4.02 15.51 5.20
N LYS A 96 5.00 15.70 6.07
CA LYS A 96 6.18 14.81 6.14
C LYS A 96 5.85 13.57 6.96
N VAL A 97 5.97 12.39 6.35
CA VAL A 97 5.66 11.12 7.00
C VAL A 97 6.87 10.61 7.77
N ARG A 98 6.69 10.38 9.06
CA ARG A 98 7.71 9.84 9.96
C ARG A 98 7.70 8.34 10.03
N GLU A 99 6.51 7.78 10.14
CA GLU A 99 6.33 6.36 10.37
C GLU A 99 5.10 5.87 9.61
N ILE A 100 5.20 4.66 9.08
CA ILE A 100 4.10 3.88 8.50
C ILE A 100 4.26 2.49 9.06
N ALA A 101 3.17 1.90 9.50
CA ALA A 101 3.17 0.53 9.97
C ALA A 101 1.94 -0.22 9.52
N VAL A 102 2.12 -1.53 9.36
CA VAL A 102 1.00 -2.47 9.34
C VAL A 102 0.78 -3.01 10.74
N ILE A 103 -0.48 -3.13 11.13
CA ILE A 103 -0.87 -3.95 12.28
C ILE A 103 -1.14 -5.35 11.72
N MET A 104 -0.13 -6.20 11.87
CA MET A 104 -0.08 -7.58 11.40
C MET A 104 -0.91 -8.47 12.32
N PRO A 105 -1.75 -9.36 11.77
CA PRO A 105 -2.55 -10.26 12.58
C PRO A 105 -1.69 -11.20 13.42
N GLN A 106 -2.26 -11.71 14.51
CA GLN A 106 -1.61 -12.69 15.37
C GLN A 106 -1.22 -13.96 14.59
N GLY A 107 -0.02 -14.49 14.89
CA GLY A 107 0.48 -15.75 14.33
C GLY A 107 1.12 -15.62 12.93
N PHE A 108 0.97 -14.48 12.26
CA PHE A 108 1.65 -14.22 11.01
C PHE A 108 3.13 -13.89 11.24
N GLU A 109 3.97 -14.30 10.29
CA GLU A 109 5.41 -14.04 10.31
C GLU A 109 5.78 -13.02 9.22
N LEU A 110 6.43 -11.92 9.60
CA LEU A 110 6.89 -10.93 8.63
C LEU A 110 7.98 -11.50 7.71
N VAL A 111 7.76 -11.42 6.40
CA VAL A 111 8.71 -11.89 5.38
C VAL A 111 9.48 -10.72 4.77
N SER A 112 8.78 -9.69 4.28
CA SER A 112 9.42 -8.54 3.65
C SER A 112 8.59 -7.27 3.79
N VAL A 113 9.27 -6.14 3.70
CA VAL A 113 8.65 -4.81 3.56
C VAL A 113 9.26 -4.17 2.33
N THR A 114 8.45 -3.65 1.44
CA THR A 114 8.88 -3.02 0.19
C THR A 114 8.25 -1.66 0.02
N ARG A 115 9.02 -0.70 -0.46
CA ARG A 115 8.57 0.66 -0.75
C ARG A 115 9.22 1.19 -2.01
N MET A 116 8.63 2.20 -2.61
CA MET A 116 9.31 2.97 -3.65
C MET A 116 10.38 3.87 -3.00
N LYS A 117 11.58 3.91 -3.59
CA LYS A 117 12.70 4.74 -3.16
C LYS A 117 13.39 5.33 -4.39
N GLU A 118 13.61 6.63 -4.37
CA GLU A 118 14.40 7.33 -5.39
C GLU A 118 15.86 6.85 -5.32
N ASN A 119 16.43 6.56 -6.49
CA ASN A 119 17.84 6.22 -6.66
C ASN A 119 18.39 6.93 -7.92
N ALA A 120 19.68 6.70 -8.22
CA ALA A 120 20.36 7.36 -9.34
C ALA A 120 19.74 7.09 -10.73
N LEU A 121 18.91 6.05 -10.86
CA LEU A 121 18.23 5.63 -12.08
C LEU A 121 16.72 5.97 -12.06
N GLY A 122 16.24 6.67 -11.03
CA GLY A 122 14.84 7.00 -10.83
C GLY A 122 14.22 6.31 -9.62
N GLU A 123 12.90 6.35 -9.52
CA GLU A 123 12.16 5.70 -8.43
C GLU A 123 12.03 4.19 -8.71
N ALA A 124 12.45 3.36 -7.77
CA ALA A 124 12.39 1.91 -7.91
C ALA A 124 11.91 1.23 -6.63
N LEU A 125 11.41 0.00 -6.78
CA LEU A 125 11.03 -0.85 -5.66
C LEU A 125 12.27 -1.21 -4.84
N HIS A 126 12.21 -0.92 -3.55
CA HIS A 126 13.26 -1.15 -2.58
C HIS A 126 12.75 -2.04 -1.45
N VAL A 127 13.45 -3.14 -1.21
CA VAL A 127 13.23 -3.99 -0.03
C VAL A 127 13.87 -3.30 1.17
N VAL A 128 13.05 -2.99 2.17
CA VAL A 128 13.50 -2.38 3.42
C VAL A 128 14.26 -3.43 4.24
N PRO A 129 15.50 -3.15 4.64
CA PRO A 129 16.30 -4.09 5.42
C PRO A 129 15.75 -4.21 6.86
N ALA A 130 16.19 -5.23 7.60
CA ALA A 130 15.58 -5.58 8.88
C ALA A 130 15.91 -4.57 10.00
N GLU A 131 17.04 -3.90 9.89
CA GLU A 131 17.51 -2.85 10.81
C GLU A 131 16.69 -1.56 10.72
N ASP A 132 16.05 -1.29 9.58
CA ASP A 132 15.26 -0.07 9.33
C ASP A 132 13.76 -0.26 9.66
N ARG A 133 13.42 -1.40 10.25
CA ARG A 133 12.06 -1.71 10.70
C ARG A 133 12.05 -2.14 12.16
N THR A 134 10.99 -1.78 12.86
CA THR A 134 10.77 -2.22 14.25
C THR A 134 9.48 -3.02 14.32
N VAL A 135 9.51 -4.12 15.07
CA VAL A 135 8.33 -4.95 15.32
C VAL A 135 7.99 -4.78 16.79
N VAL A 136 6.80 -4.27 17.08
CA VAL A 136 6.33 -4.04 18.45
C VAL A 136 5.03 -4.79 18.71
N PRO A 137 4.87 -5.42 19.88
CA PRO A 137 3.62 -6.07 20.23
C PRO A 137 2.50 -5.03 20.38
N VAL A 138 1.29 -5.42 19.99
CA VAL A 138 0.04 -4.67 20.20
C VAL A 138 -1.00 -5.56 20.88
N GLY A 139 -2.18 -5.00 21.18
CA GLY A 139 -3.26 -5.74 21.82
C GLY A 139 -3.66 -7.00 21.04
N ASN A 140 -4.23 -7.97 21.75
CA ASN A 140 -4.78 -9.21 21.17
C ASN A 140 -3.76 -10.06 20.39
N GLY A 141 -2.48 -10.02 20.78
CA GLY A 141 -1.43 -10.85 20.17
C GLY A 141 -1.00 -10.41 18.77
N MET A 142 -1.51 -9.27 18.29
CA MET A 142 -1.09 -8.67 17.03
C MET A 142 0.31 -8.04 17.16
N GLN A 143 0.94 -7.75 16.02
CA GLN A 143 2.23 -7.07 15.97
C GLN A 143 2.15 -5.87 15.04
N GLU A 144 2.75 -4.75 15.44
CA GLU A 144 2.90 -3.59 14.58
C GLU A 144 4.29 -3.58 13.98
N VAL A 145 4.37 -3.69 12.66
CA VAL A 145 5.63 -3.65 11.91
C VAL A 145 5.81 -2.24 11.38
N ARG A 146 6.62 -1.44 12.08
CA ARG A 146 6.87 -0.03 11.77
C ARG A 146 8.07 0.13 10.86
N LEU A 147 7.88 0.88 9.81
CA LEU A 147 8.93 1.53 9.06
C LEU A 147 9.06 2.97 9.56
N SER A 148 10.24 3.32 10.05
CA SER A 148 10.57 4.69 10.44
C SER A 148 11.51 5.29 9.39
N TRP A 149 11.16 6.46 8.87
CA TRP A 149 12.05 7.22 7.98
C TRP A 149 13.09 7.95 8.82
N THR A 150 14.04 7.16 9.34
CA THR A 150 15.22 7.60 10.09
C THR A 150 16.53 7.22 9.37
N GLU A 151 16.45 6.56 8.22
CA GLU A 151 17.60 6.22 7.35
C GLU A 151 18.37 7.49 6.99
N GLY A 152 19.54 7.73 7.62
CA GLY A 152 20.39 8.89 7.29
C GLY A 152 21.24 9.52 8.40
N GLY A 153 21.18 9.06 9.66
CA GLY A 153 22.21 9.35 10.67
C GLY A 153 21.85 10.35 11.77
N PHE A 154 22.70 10.35 12.80
CA PHE A 154 22.68 10.88 14.18
C PHE A 154 21.94 12.20 14.53
N LEU A 155 21.40 12.95 13.56
CA LEU A 155 20.56 14.14 13.76
C LEU A 155 19.27 14.18 12.92
N GLY A 156 18.94 13.11 12.19
CA GLY A 156 17.62 12.76 11.61
C GLY A 156 16.71 13.94 11.28
N LEU A 157 17.15 14.84 10.40
CA LEU A 157 16.39 16.03 10.09
C LEU A 157 15.09 15.64 9.39
N PHE A 158 13.98 16.11 9.94
CA PHE A 158 12.61 15.96 9.41
C PHE A 158 12.45 16.33 7.93
N GLN A 159 13.42 17.05 7.36
CA GLN A 159 13.42 17.48 5.97
C GLN A 159 13.57 16.30 4.99
N ASP A 160 14.27 15.24 5.39
CA ASP A 160 14.53 14.07 4.54
C ASP A 160 13.37 13.05 4.53
N ASN A 161 12.40 13.24 5.43
CA ASN A 161 11.18 12.46 5.44
C ASN A 161 10.40 12.65 4.13
N PRO A 162 9.76 11.58 3.60
CA PRO A 162 8.95 11.69 2.41
C PRO A 162 7.75 12.61 2.68
N THR A 163 7.48 13.49 1.73
CA THR A 163 6.32 14.37 1.78
C THR A 163 5.14 13.69 1.09
N VAL A 164 4.01 13.60 1.77
CA VAL A 164 2.73 13.25 1.17
C VAL A 164 1.94 14.52 0.82
N SER A 165 1.40 14.60 -0.40
CA SER A 165 0.57 15.71 -0.91
C SER A 165 -0.46 15.16 -1.91
N LYS A 166 -1.31 16.01 -2.50
CA LYS A 166 -2.25 15.55 -3.55
C LYS A 166 -1.55 14.92 -4.75
N SER A 167 -0.34 15.37 -5.09
CA SER A 167 0.42 14.87 -6.26
C SER A 167 1.47 13.82 -5.89
N LYS A 168 1.71 13.56 -4.61
CA LYS A 168 2.70 12.58 -4.13
C LYS A 168 2.10 11.73 -3.03
N SER A 169 1.78 10.48 -3.35
CA SER A 169 1.40 9.46 -2.36
C SER A 169 2.63 8.70 -1.88
N ILE A 170 2.49 8.01 -0.75
CA ILE A 170 3.50 7.07 -0.24
C ILE A 170 2.85 5.72 -0.12
N VAL A 171 3.50 4.70 -0.67
CA VAL A 171 3.02 3.32 -0.68
C VAL A 171 4.06 2.41 -0.06
N VAL A 172 3.61 1.54 0.84
CA VAL A 172 4.45 0.50 1.47
C VAL A 172 3.68 -0.82 1.44
N ASP A 173 4.33 -1.84 0.89
CA ASP A 173 3.83 -3.22 0.87
C ASP A 173 4.51 -4.05 1.95
N PHE A 174 3.70 -4.75 2.74
CA PHE A 174 4.12 -5.66 3.79
C PHE A 174 3.72 -7.07 3.40
N THR A 175 4.71 -7.95 3.22
CA THR A 175 4.49 -9.36 2.93
C THR A 175 4.77 -10.20 4.17
N TYR A 176 3.85 -11.09 4.50
CA TYR A 176 3.94 -11.98 5.64
C TYR A 176 3.39 -13.36 5.32
N ARG A 177 3.82 -14.35 6.10
CA ARG A 177 3.47 -15.76 5.97
C ARG A 177 2.33 -16.10 6.92
N ALA A 178 1.33 -16.81 6.40
CA ALA A 178 0.16 -17.23 7.15
C ALA A 178 0.48 -18.28 8.22
N PRO A 179 -0.19 -18.22 9.38
CA PRO A 179 -0.07 -19.19 10.47
C PRO A 179 -0.57 -20.58 10.07
N LYS A 180 -0.41 -21.55 10.98
CA LYS A 180 -1.02 -22.88 10.84
C LYS A 180 -2.48 -22.88 11.23
N GLU A 181 -2.84 -22.00 12.16
CA GLU A 181 -4.19 -21.80 12.62
C GLU A 181 -5.07 -21.29 11.47
N LEU A 182 -6.26 -21.87 11.36
CA LEU A 182 -7.24 -21.50 10.33
C LEU A 182 -8.16 -20.42 10.88
N GLY A 183 -8.70 -19.59 9.99
CA GLY A 183 -9.69 -18.60 10.36
C GLY A 183 -9.59 -17.32 9.56
N GLN A 184 -10.36 -16.32 10.00
CA GLN A 184 -10.32 -14.98 9.45
C GLN A 184 -9.53 -14.06 10.36
N TYR A 185 -8.60 -13.33 9.76
CA TYR A 185 -7.63 -12.50 10.45
C TYR A 185 -7.83 -11.05 10.07
N GLN A 186 -8.14 -10.26 11.09
CA GLN A 186 -8.21 -8.82 10.96
C GLN A 186 -6.80 -8.22 11.00
N HIS A 187 -6.63 -7.12 10.29
CA HIS A 187 -5.39 -6.39 10.25
C HIS A 187 -5.66 -4.89 10.15
N GLY A 188 -4.66 -4.09 10.46
CA GLY A 188 -4.83 -2.65 10.53
C GLY A 188 -3.66 -1.86 9.98
N GLY A 189 -3.64 -0.57 10.26
CA GLY A 189 -2.59 0.32 9.81
C GLY A 189 -2.32 1.42 10.82
N PHE A 190 -1.12 1.96 10.73
CA PHE A 190 -0.66 3.08 11.53
C PHE A 190 0.14 4.03 10.65
N VAL A 191 -0.01 5.32 10.91
CA VAL A 191 0.79 6.37 10.28
C VAL A 191 1.09 7.49 11.27
N ARG A 192 2.31 7.99 11.25
CA ARG A 192 2.72 9.23 11.93
C ARG A 192 3.19 10.23 10.89
N ILE A 193 2.57 11.40 10.88
CA ILE A 193 2.91 12.51 9.99
C ILE A 193 3.17 13.73 10.85
N GLY A 194 4.20 14.52 10.57
CA GLY A 194 4.49 15.71 11.37
C GLY A 194 5.42 15.43 12.54
N SER A 195 5.12 15.95 13.73
CA SER A 195 6.01 15.87 14.89
C SER A 195 6.01 14.47 15.52
N LEU A 196 7.03 14.18 16.35
CA LEU A 196 7.10 12.96 17.16
C LEU A 196 5.88 12.83 18.09
N ILE A 197 5.31 13.94 18.54
CA ILE A 197 4.23 13.95 19.55
C ILE A 197 2.85 13.83 18.90
N ARG A 198 2.63 14.48 17.75
CA ARG A 198 1.38 14.48 16.98
C ARG A 198 1.64 14.96 15.54
N PRO A 199 0.73 14.68 14.61
CA PRO A 199 -0.38 13.72 14.70
C PRO A 199 -0.02 12.30 14.27
N GLU A 200 -0.62 11.34 14.97
CA GLU A 200 -0.59 9.92 14.69
C GLU A 200 -2.01 9.44 14.39
N PHE A 201 -2.14 8.44 13.53
CA PHE A 201 -3.39 7.73 13.30
C PHE A 201 -3.12 6.23 13.36
N ARG A 202 -3.91 5.53 14.16
CA ARG A 202 -3.83 4.09 14.37
C ARG A 202 -5.22 3.48 14.25
N LYS A 203 -5.33 2.39 13.50
CA LYS A 203 -6.54 1.58 13.47
C LYS A 203 -6.14 0.11 13.42
N GLU A 204 -6.48 -0.64 14.45
CA GLU A 204 -6.08 -2.05 14.61
C GLU A 204 -6.74 -2.98 13.59
N THR A 205 -7.90 -2.59 13.07
CA THR A 205 -8.68 -3.37 12.10
C THR A 205 -9.15 -2.50 10.93
N GLY A 206 -9.21 -3.10 9.74
CA GLY A 206 -9.73 -2.49 8.52
C GLY A 206 -9.03 -2.99 7.26
N GLY A 207 -9.72 -2.89 6.13
CA GLY A 207 -9.40 -3.62 4.90
C GLY A 207 -10.10 -4.98 4.87
N THR A 208 -10.04 -5.64 3.71
CA THR A 208 -10.53 -7.02 3.54
C THR A 208 -9.79 -7.98 4.49
N PRO A 209 -10.50 -8.77 5.32
CA PRO A 209 -9.88 -9.75 6.19
C PRO A 209 -9.12 -10.83 5.39
N ILE A 210 -8.05 -11.36 5.98
CA ILE A 210 -7.31 -12.49 5.40
C ILE A 210 -7.95 -13.78 5.88
N THR A 211 -8.22 -14.70 4.96
CA THR A 211 -8.72 -16.04 5.29
C THR A 211 -7.61 -17.07 5.14
N VAL A 212 -7.36 -17.83 6.21
CA VAL A 212 -6.46 -18.99 6.20
C VAL A 212 -7.31 -20.26 6.25
N GLU A 213 -7.23 -21.09 5.21
CA GLU A 213 -8.04 -22.31 5.08
C GLU A 213 -7.26 -23.44 4.39
N ASN A 214 -7.70 -24.69 4.57
CA ASN A 214 -6.95 -25.86 4.08
C ASN A 214 -6.98 -26.04 2.56
N SER A 215 -7.91 -25.40 1.86
CA SER A 215 -8.08 -25.51 0.42
C SER A 215 -8.59 -24.20 -0.13
N LEU A 216 -7.89 -23.65 -1.12
CA LEU A 216 -8.37 -22.45 -1.81
C LEU A 216 -9.65 -22.78 -2.60
N PRO A 217 -10.61 -21.86 -2.72
CA PRO A 217 -11.76 -22.06 -3.59
C PRO A 217 -11.24 -22.27 -5.01
N ALA A 218 -11.75 -23.29 -5.71
CA ALA A 218 -11.32 -23.59 -7.06
C ALA A 218 -11.49 -22.35 -7.96
N ALA A 219 -10.39 -21.80 -8.44
CA ALA A 219 -10.42 -20.78 -9.46
C ALA A 219 -10.83 -21.44 -10.79
N PHE A 220 -11.90 -20.91 -11.40
CA PHE A 220 -12.46 -21.25 -12.71
C PHE A 220 -13.38 -22.49 -12.80
N GLY A 221 -14.62 -22.18 -13.19
CA GLY A 221 -15.40 -22.88 -14.21
C GLY A 221 -15.29 -24.40 -14.26
N SER A 222 -16.33 -25.05 -13.73
CA SER A 222 -16.77 -26.33 -14.25
C SER A 222 -16.94 -26.21 -15.78
N LEU A 223 -15.93 -26.66 -16.53
CA LEU A 223 -16.14 -27.13 -17.89
C LEU A 223 -16.87 -28.47 -17.76
N GLY A 224 -18.16 -28.37 -17.44
CA GLY A 224 -19.11 -29.47 -17.54
C GLY A 224 -19.35 -29.74 -19.01
N SER A 225 -18.50 -30.57 -19.59
CA SER A 225 -18.81 -31.32 -20.81
C SER A 225 -19.83 -32.40 -20.47
N SER A 226 -21.02 -32.32 -21.05
CA SER A 226 -21.87 -33.44 -21.52
C SER A 226 -23.00 -32.89 -22.37
#